data_AF-A0A7S2JWY2-F1
#
_entry.id   AF-A0A7S2JWY2-F1
#
_cell.length_a   1.000
_cell.length_b   1.000
_cell.length_c   1.000
_cell.angle_alpha   90.00
_cell.angle_beta   90.00
_cell.angle_gamma   90.00
#
_symmetry.space_group_name_H-M   'P 1'
#
loop_
_entity.id
_entity.type
_entity.pdbx_description
1 polymer ?
#
loop_
_entity_poly.entity_id
_entity_poly.type
_entity_poly.pdbx_seq_one_letter_code
_entity_poly.pdbx_strand_id
1 'polypeptide(L)'
;NGPAGDVDVQQVHAETGVPLEELQALYVQGVLAQIPRDSNGILTSIGSATHMSESDCSPCLFWFKGSCAKGIRCKYCHFAHKGQKNKRIRPSKATRLKWREEQAAMGDQPIPDEGEDDYAVPDDFAVSLQTQPQPELMAPPKAPAGALPAILADQ
;
A
#
# COMPACT_ATOMS: atom_id res chain seq x y z
N ASN A 1 22.05 30.50 -3.71
CA ASN A 1 21.11 29.93 -4.70
C ASN A 1 20.57 28.61 -4.19
N GLY A 2 19.58 28.65 -3.29
CA GLY A 2 18.80 27.47 -2.92
C GLY A 2 17.74 27.17 -3.97
N PRO A 3 17.24 25.93 -4.09
CA PRO A 3 16.18 25.59 -5.04
C PRO A 3 14.93 26.43 -4.72
N ALA A 4 14.45 27.16 -5.73
CA ALA A 4 13.29 28.02 -5.62
C ALA A 4 12.02 27.18 -5.47
N GLY A 5 11.55 27.07 -4.22
CA GLY A 5 10.33 26.39 -3.84
C GLY A 5 10.38 26.14 -2.34
N ASP A 6 9.53 26.81 -1.58
CA ASP A 6 9.42 26.67 -0.12
C ASP A 6 8.89 25.26 0.24
N VAL A 7 9.71 24.24 0.06
CA VAL A 7 9.41 22.88 0.50
C VAL A 7 9.81 22.78 1.96
N ASP A 8 8.82 22.83 2.86
CA ASP A 8 9.06 22.66 4.29
C ASP A 8 9.41 21.20 4.63
N VAL A 9 10.70 20.95 4.88
CA VAL A 9 11.25 19.63 5.23
C VAL A 9 10.60 19.06 6.49
N GLN A 10 10.22 19.90 7.46
CA GLN A 10 9.57 19.45 8.70
C GLN A 10 8.15 18.95 8.42
N GLN A 11 7.41 19.67 7.57
CA GLN A 11 6.10 19.22 7.11
C GLN A 11 6.19 17.89 6.36
N VAL A 12 7.17 17.73 5.47
CA VAL A 12 7.37 16.46 4.74
C VAL A 12 7.70 15.31 5.68
N HIS A 13 8.48 15.56 6.73
CA HIS A 13 8.75 14.54 7.77
C HIS A 13 7.46 14.09 8.46
N ALA A 14 6.60 15.03 8.85
CA ALA A 14 5.33 14.73 9.49
C ALA A 14 4.37 13.96 8.57
N GLU A 15 4.35 14.29 7.27
CA GLU A 15 3.48 13.63 6.28
C GLU A 15 3.98 12.22 5.91
N THR A 16 5.29 12.03 5.76
CA THR A 16 5.87 10.81 5.16
C THR A 16 6.50 9.86 6.17
N GLY A 17 6.79 10.32 7.39
CA GLY A 17 7.54 9.57 8.41
C GLY A 17 9.01 9.31 8.05
N VAL A 18 9.50 9.88 6.95
CA VAL A 18 10.90 9.73 6.52
C VAL A 18 11.80 10.56 7.43
N PRO A 19 12.95 10.05 7.92
CA PRO A 19 13.84 10.78 8.82
C PRO A 19 14.23 12.18 8.30
N LEU A 20 14.31 13.17 9.20
CA LEU A 20 14.65 14.55 8.82
C LEU A 20 15.98 14.69 8.09
N GLU A 21 17.02 14.00 8.56
CA GLU A 21 18.36 14.01 7.94
C GLU A 21 18.30 13.57 6.46
N GLU A 22 17.47 12.57 6.21
CA GLU A 22 17.28 12.00 4.89
C GLU A 22 16.51 12.92 3.95
N LEU A 23 15.49 13.60 4.46
CA LEU A 23 14.77 14.63 3.71
C LEU A 23 15.64 15.86 3.44
N GLN A 24 16.47 16.27 4.40
CA GLN A 24 17.42 17.37 4.22
C GLN A 24 18.41 17.08 3.10
N ALA A 25 18.93 15.84 3.02
CA ALA A 25 19.80 15.43 1.92
C ALA A 25 19.10 15.52 0.56
N LEU A 26 17.84 15.07 0.48
CA LEU A 26 17.05 15.17 -0.75
C LEU A 26 16.68 16.62 -1.12
N TYR A 27 16.50 17.49 -0.12
CA TYR A 27 16.28 18.93 -0.32
C TYR A 27 17.51 19.61 -0.92
N VAL A 28 18.70 19.34 -0.36
CA VAL A 28 19.98 19.88 -0.86
C VAL A 28 20.26 19.42 -2.30
N GLN A 29 19.87 18.19 -2.63
CA GLN A 29 19.96 17.66 -4.00
C GLN A 29 18.91 18.24 -4.96
N GLY A 30 17.94 19.03 -4.46
CA GLY A 30 16.83 19.58 -5.24
C GLY A 30 15.80 18.54 -5.67
N VAL A 31 15.87 17.31 -5.16
CA VAL A 31 14.99 16.21 -5.54
C VAL A 31 13.59 16.41 -4.97
N LEU A 32 13.47 16.88 -3.73
CA LEU A 32 12.16 17.10 -3.08
C LEU A 32 11.28 18.09 -3.83
N ALA A 33 11.85 19.14 -4.43
CA ALA A 33 11.12 20.14 -5.20
C ALA A 33 10.54 19.58 -6.52
N GLN A 34 11.09 18.48 -7.04
CA GLN A 34 10.64 17.84 -8.28
C GLN A 34 9.53 16.80 -8.06
N ILE A 35 9.20 16.48 -6.81
CA ILE A 35 8.19 15.46 -6.50
C ILE A 35 6.80 16.12 -6.56
N PRO A 36 5.93 15.72 -7.51
CA PRO A 36 4.59 16.27 -7.60
C PRO A 36 3.73 15.80 -6.41
N ARG A 37 2.75 16.61 -6.04
CA ARG A 37 1.70 16.25 -5.08
C ARG A 37 0.48 15.68 -5.80
N ASP A 38 -0.25 14.79 -5.14
CA ASP A 38 -1.50 14.23 -5.65
C ASP A 38 -2.70 15.19 -5.46
N SER A 39 -3.91 14.74 -5.81
CA SER A 39 -5.14 15.52 -5.62
C SER A 39 -5.47 15.81 -4.15
N ASN A 40 -4.88 15.07 -3.21
CA ASN A 40 -5.07 15.24 -1.77
C ASN A 40 -3.96 16.10 -1.15
N GLY A 41 -3.03 16.62 -1.96
CA GLY A 41 -1.89 17.39 -1.49
C GLY A 41 -0.76 16.52 -0.90
N ILE A 42 -0.83 15.20 -1.03
CA ILE A 42 0.19 14.28 -0.50
C ILE A 42 1.34 14.14 -1.48
N LEU A 43 2.57 14.16 -0.98
CA LEU A 43 3.76 13.92 -1.79
C LEU A 43 3.76 12.50 -2.38
N THR A 44 4.01 12.42 -3.68
CA THR A 44 4.00 11.15 -4.42
C THR A 44 5.36 10.45 -4.35
N SER A 45 6.08 10.36 -5.47
CA SER A 45 7.39 9.75 -5.57
C SER A 45 8.28 10.47 -6.58
N ILE A 46 9.60 10.29 -6.45
CA ILE A 46 10.58 10.79 -7.42
C ILE A 46 10.25 10.32 -8.85
N GLY A 47 9.81 9.08 -9.01
CA GLY A 47 9.41 8.51 -10.30
C GLY A 47 8.15 9.13 -10.91
N SER A 48 7.43 9.96 -10.16
CA SER A 48 6.24 10.66 -10.64
C SER A 48 6.56 12.00 -11.31
N ALA A 49 7.80 12.50 -11.23
CA ALA A 49 8.21 13.78 -11.83
C ALA A 49 7.93 13.86 -13.34
N THR A 50 8.06 12.73 -14.06
CA THR A 50 7.78 12.64 -15.50
C THR A 50 6.34 12.22 -15.82
N HIS A 51 5.45 12.16 -14.82
CA HIS A 51 4.06 11.75 -15.04
C HIS A 51 3.33 12.70 -15.99
N MET A 52 3.56 14.01 -15.85
CA MET A 52 2.92 15.02 -16.69
C MET A 52 3.49 15.08 -18.12
N SER A 53 4.67 14.50 -18.38
CA SER A 53 5.31 14.52 -19.70
C SER A 53 4.99 13.29 -20.58
N GLU A 54 4.19 12.36 -20.06
CA GLU A 54 3.47 11.25 -20.74
C GLU A 54 4.30 10.20 -21.53
N SER A 55 5.53 10.47 -21.99
CA SER A 55 6.29 9.54 -22.84
C SER A 55 6.94 8.37 -22.10
N ASP A 56 7.43 8.57 -20.87
CA ASP A 56 8.30 7.59 -20.18
C ASP A 56 7.88 7.30 -18.74
N CYS A 57 6.62 7.56 -18.40
CA CYS A 57 6.13 7.38 -17.04
C CYS A 57 5.74 5.91 -16.77
N SER A 58 6.48 5.26 -15.88
CA SER A 58 6.24 3.86 -15.49
C SER A 58 5.48 3.76 -14.15
N PRO A 59 4.29 3.14 -14.10
CA PRO A 59 3.51 3.03 -12.88
C PRO A 59 4.11 2.07 -11.85
N CYS A 60 3.99 2.42 -10.58
CA CYS A 60 4.40 1.57 -9.46
C CYS A 60 3.33 0.53 -9.13
N LEU A 61 3.64 -0.75 -9.40
CA LEU A 61 2.73 -1.86 -9.08
C LEU A 61 2.50 -2.06 -7.57
N PHE A 62 3.49 -1.74 -6.74
CA PHE A 62 3.40 -1.87 -5.28
C PHE A 62 2.55 -0.75 -4.67
N TRP A 63 2.70 0.48 -5.16
CA TRP A 63 1.88 1.61 -4.69
C TRP A 63 0.42 1.41 -5.07
N PHE A 64 0.14 0.92 -6.29
CA PHE A 64 -1.22 0.58 -6.70
C PHE A 64 -1.90 -0.47 -5.82
N LYS A 65 -1.11 -1.27 -5.11
CA LYS A 65 -1.59 -2.29 -4.15
C LYS A 65 -1.56 -1.82 -2.70
N GLY A 66 -1.09 -0.61 -2.42
CA GLY A 66 -0.90 -0.10 -1.06
C GLY A 66 0.25 -0.73 -0.29
N SER A 67 1.25 -1.32 -0.96
CA SER A 67 2.39 -2.01 -0.33
C SER A 67 3.76 -1.49 -0.75
N CYS A 68 3.83 -0.25 -1.23
CA CYS A 68 5.10 0.36 -1.60
C CYS A 68 5.92 0.74 -0.36
N ALA A 69 6.98 -0.03 -0.09
CA ALA A 69 7.92 0.26 1.00
C ALA A 69 8.89 1.43 0.71
N LYS A 70 8.93 1.92 -0.54
CA LYS A 70 9.91 2.95 -0.95
C LYS A 70 9.44 4.38 -0.66
N GLY A 71 8.14 4.59 -0.42
CA GLY A 71 7.57 5.93 -0.21
C GLY A 71 7.99 6.92 -1.30
N ILE A 72 8.40 8.11 -0.87
CA ILE A 72 8.84 9.20 -1.76
C ILE A 72 10.02 8.81 -2.67
N ARG A 73 10.85 7.83 -2.25
CA ARG A 73 12.05 7.40 -3.00
C ARG A 73 11.74 6.42 -4.11
N CYS A 74 10.47 6.08 -4.31
CA CYS A 74 10.11 5.17 -5.37
C CYS A 74 10.50 5.78 -6.73
N LYS A 75 11.22 5.00 -7.54
CA LYS A 75 11.60 5.38 -8.92
C LYS A 75 10.45 5.18 -9.92
N TYR A 76 9.30 4.69 -9.46
CA TYR A 76 8.11 4.47 -10.25
C TYR A 76 7.02 5.44 -9.83
N CYS A 77 6.11 5.73 -10.76
CA CYS A 77 5.04 6.67 -10.58
C CYS A 77 4.00 6.19 -9.56
N HIS A 78 3.58 7.09 -8.67
CA HIS A 78 2.53 6.90 -7.68
C HIS A 78 1.23 7.61 -8.10
N PHE A 79 1.00 7.79 -9.40
CA PHE A 79 -0.30 8.19 -9.94
C PHE A 79 -1.04 6.99 -10.52
N ALA A 80 -2.35 7.11 -10.66
CA ALA A 80 -3.16 6.11 -11.36
C ALA A 80 -2.98 6.28 -12.88
N HIS A 81 -2.51 5.23 -13.55
CA HIS A 81 -2.43 5.22 -15.01
C HIS A 81 -3.63 4.52 -15.65
N LYS A 82 -4.06 4.99 -16.83
CA LYS A 82 -5.09 4.32 -17.63
C LYS A 82 -4.62 2.90 -18.00
N GLY A 83 -5.48 1.90 -17.78
CA GLY A 83 -5.15 0.50 -18.07
C GLY A 83 -4.25 -0.19 -17.04
N GLN A 84 -3.93 0.47 -15.93
CA GLN A 84 -3.21 -0.14 -14.81
C GLN A 84 -4.07 -1.21 -14.15
N LYS A 85 -3.61 -2.47 -14.21
CA LYS A 85 -4.31 -3.63 -13.65
C LYS A 85 -3.62 -4.11 -12.38
N ASN A 86 -4.43 -4.66 -11.47
CA ASN A 86 -3.92 -5.29 -10.25
C ASN A 86 -3.26 -6.64 -10.58
N LYS A 87 -2.03 -6.60 -11.10
CA LYS A 87 -1.29 -7.81 -11.49
C LYS A 87 -0.70 -8.51 -10.28
N ARG A 88 -0.65 -9.86 -10.29
CA ARG A 88 0.08 -10.63 -9.26
C ARG A 88 1.55 -10.22 -9.25
N ILE A 89 2.06 -9.79 -8.10
CA ILE A 89 3.49 -9.50 -7.95
C ILE A 89 4.19 -10.85 -7.82
N ARG A 90 5.15 -11.10 -8.72
CA ARG A 90 5.96 -12.32 -8.65
C ARG A 90 7.21 -12.02 -7.82
N PRO A 91 7.48 -12.77 -6.73
CA PRO A 91 8.71 -12.65 -5.96
C PRO A 91 9.94 -12.84 -6.83
N SER A 92 11.11 -12.36 -6.38
CA SER A 92 12.37 -12.49 -7.11
C SER A 92 12.74 -13.95 -7.39
N LYS A 93 13.63 -14.21 -8.36
CA LYS A 93 14.12 -15.57 -8.63
C LYS A 93 14.75 -16.20 -7.38
N ALA A 94 15.56 -15.43 -6.65
CA ALA A 94 16.21 -15.88 -5.42
C ALA A 94 15.19 -16.26 -4.34
N THR A 95 14.18 -15.42 -4.11
CA THR A 95 13.11 -15.73 -3.14
C THR A 95 12.37 -17.01 -3.50
N ARG A 96 12.04 -17.22 -4.77
CA ARG A 96 11.38 -18.46 -5.22
C ARG A 96 12.25 -19.70 -5.08
N LEU A 97 13.57 -19.56 -5.24
CA LEU A 97 14.51 -20.66 -5.05
C LEU A 97 14.60 -21.04 -3.57
N LYS A 98 14.76 -20.04 -2.70
CA LYS A 98 14.77 -20.23 -1.24
C LYS A 98 13.51 -20.95 -0.75
N TRP A 99 12.31 -20.55 -1.19
CA TRP A 99 11.06 -21.23 -0.83
C TRP A 99 11.01 -22.68 -1.29
N ARG A 100 11.61 -23.00 -2.45
CA ARG A 100 11.67 -24.37 -2.96
C ARG A 100 12.65 -25.22 -2.13
N GLU A 101 13.78 -24.65 -1.74
CA GLU A 101 14.75 -25.30 -0.85
C GLU A 101 14.17 -25.55 0.55
N GLU A 102 13.48 -24.57 1.13
CA GLU A 102 12.78 -24.69 2.41
C GLU A 102 11.69 -25.77 2.37
N GLN A 103 10.89 -25.82 1.30
CA GLN A 103 9.87 -26.86 1.11
C GLN A 103 10.47 -28.26 0.92
N ALA A 104 11.63 -28.37 0.25
CA ALA A 104 12.33 -29.63 0.12
C ALA A 104 12.98 -30.08 1.45
N ALA A 105 13.43 -29.12 2.28
CA ALA A 105 14.00 -29.39 3.59
C ALA A 105 12.94 -29.79 4.63
N MET A 106 11.73 -29.25 4.53
CA MET A 106 10.56 -29.62 5.34
C MET A 106 9.83 -30.85 4.78
N GLY A 107 10.61 -31.80 4.23
CA GLY A 107 10.10 -32.98 3.51
C GLY A 107 8.98 -33.69 4.26
N ASP A 108 7.99 -34.14 3.47
CA ASP A 108 6.92 -35.09 3.78
C ASP A 108 7.04 -35.70 5.18
N GLN A 109 6.56 -34.96 6.19
CA GLN A 109 6.37 -35.58 7.49
C GLN A 109 5.18 -36.52 7.28
N PRO A 110 5.35 -37.84 7.43
CA PRO A 110 4.20 -38.73 7.40
C PRO A 110 3.24 -38.22 8.47
N ILE A 111 2.00 -37.93 8.04
CA ILE A 111 0.88 -37.77 8.96
C ILE A 111 0.95 -39.02 9.84
N PRO A 112 1.10 -38.89 11.17
CA PRO A 112 1.07 -40.07 12.01
C PRO A 112 -0.24 -40.78 11.70
N ASP A 113 -0.14 -42.07 11.37
CA ASP A 113 -1.27 -42.98 11.32
C ASP A 113 -1.70 -43.17 12.78
N GLU A 114 -2.33 -42.14 13.34
CA GLU A 114 -3.18 -42.28 14.52
C GLU A 114 -4.25 -43.26 14.05
N GLY A 115 -4.16 -44.49 14.55
CA GLY A 115 -4.87 -45.63 14.01
C GLY A 115 -6.38 -45.42 13.96
N GLU A 116 -7.03 -46.44 13.42
CA GLU A 116 -8.47 -46.58 13.39
C GLU A 116 -9.05 -46.65 14.82
N ASP A 117 -9.08 -45.55 15.58
CA ASP A 117 -10.03 -45.40 16.67
C ASP A 117 -11.37 -44.95 16.09
N ASP A 118 -12.15 -45.99 15.81
CA ASP A 118 -13.59 -46.14 15.83
C ASP A 118 -14.29 -45.19 16.84
N TYR A 119 -14.23 -43.88 16.60
CA TYR A 119 -15.12 -42.92 17.23
C TYR A 119 -16.51 -43.12 16.61
N ALA A 120 -17.21 -44.13 17.11
CA ALA A 120 -18.66 -44.16 17.10
C ALA A 120 -19.13 -42.80 17.62
N VAL A 121 -19.67 -41.97 16.73
CA VAL A 121 -20.30 -40.71 17.09
C VAL A 121 -21.53 -41.08 17.91
N PRO A 122 -21.63 -40.77 19.22
CA PRO A 122 -22.90 -40.91 19.91
C PRO A 122 -23.86 -39.85 19.36
N ASP A 123 -25.00 -40.31 18.86
CA ASP A 123 -26.05 -39.56 18.16
C ASP A 123 -26.88 -38.64 19.10
N ASP A 124 -26.22 -37.99 20.07
CA ASP A 124 -26.91 -37.34 21.19
C ASP A 124 -26.23 -36.06 21.70
N PHE A 125 -25.67 -35.25 20.81
CA PHE A 125 -25.34 -33.86 21.15
C PHE A 125 -25.73 -32.90 20.02
N ALA A 126 -27.04 -32.81 19.81
CA ALA A 126 -27.66 -31.60 19.32
C ALA A 126 -27.43 -30.46 20.33
N VAL A 127 -26.21 -29.92 20.39
CA VAL A 127 -25.98 -28.62 21.05
C VAL A 127 -26.30 -27.52 20.06
N SER A 128 -27.54 -27.07 20.19
CA SER A 128 -27.94 -25.67 20.31
C SER A 128 -27.04 -24.69 19.54
N LEU A 129 -27.50 -24.33 18.34
CA LEU A 129 -27.10 -23.10 17.67
C LEU A 129 -27.31 -21.91 18.61
N GLN A 130 -26.25 -21.50 19.29
CA GLN A 130 -26.11 -20.13 19.77
C GLN A 130 -25.26 -19.40 18.76
N THR A 131 -25.98 -18.73 17.86
CA THR A 131 -25.49 -17.69 16.98
C THR A 131 -24.64 -16.71 17.79
N GLN A 132 -23.33 -16.73 17.62
CA GLN A 132 -22.48 -15.65 18.10
C GLN A 132 -22.72 -14.42 17.20
N PRO A 133 -22.99 -13.24 17.74
CA PRO A 133 -23.02 -12.02 16.95
C PRO A 133 -21.61 -11.71 16.42
N GLN A 134 -21.54 -11.41 15.13
CA GLN A 134 -20.33 -10.95 14.45
C GLN A 134 -19.74 -9.72 15.18
N PRO A 135 -18.41 -9.61 15.35
CA PRO A 135 -17.81 -8.32 15.69
C PRO A 135 -18.03 -7.38 14.51
N GLU A 136 -18.73 -6.27 14.76
CA GLU A 136 -18.96 -5.23 13.75
C GLU A 136 -17.62 -4.76 13.19
N LEU A 137 -17.40 -5.06 11.91
CA LEU A 137 -16.38 -4.43 11.08
C LEU A 137 -16.61 -2.93 11.14
N MET A 138 -15.74 -2.23 11.86
CA MET A 138 -15.67 -0.77 11.86
C MET A 138 -15.55 -0.30 10.40
N ALA A 139 -16.60 0.34 9.90
CA ALA A 139 -16.62 0.95 8.58
C ALA A 139 -15.58 2.09 8.52
N PRO A 140 -14.92 2.30 7.37
CA PRO A 140 -14.07 3.47 7.17
C PRO A 140 -14.91 4.76 7.23
N PRO A 141 -14.35 5.89 7.71
CA PRO A 141 -15.07 7.14 7.81
C PRO A 141 -15.55 7.62 6.43
N LYS A 142 -16.85 7.91 6.39
CA LYS A 142 -17.57 8.49 5.26
C LYS A 142 -16.93 9.86 4.92
N ALA A 143 -16.45 10.01 3.69
CA ALA A 143 -16.02 11.31 3.19
C ALA A 143 -17.20 12.31 3.23
N PRO A 144 -17.01 13.56 3.68
CA PRO A 144 -18.07 14.55 3.60
C PRO A 144 -18.33 14.92 2.13
N ALA A 145 -19.57 14.72 1.73
CA ALA A 145 -20.13 15.20 0.48
C ALA A 145 -20.19 16.73 0.48
N GLY A 146 -19.77 17.32 -0.64
CA GLY A 146 -20.18 18.61 -1.18
C GLY A 146 -20.64 19.69 -0.19
N ALA A 147 -19.76 20.64 0.09
CA ALA A 147 -20.16 22.01 0.42
C ALA A 147 -20.03 22.86 -0.84
N LEU A 148 -21.13 23.00 -1.58
CA LEU A 148 -21.36 24.13 -2.48
C LEU A 148 -21.97 25.25 -1.62
N PRO A 149 -21.39 26.45 -1.54
CA PRO A 149 -22.17 27.61 -1.12
C PRO A 149 -23.02 28.08 -2.31
N ALA A 150 -24.33 28.03 -2.12
CA ALA A 150 -25.27 28.73 -2.98
C ALA A 150 -25.39 30.21 -2.55
N ILE A 151 -25.73 31.03 -3.55
CA ILE A 151 -26.42 32.34 -3.52
C ILE A 151 -25.72 33.57 -2.93
N LEU A 152 -25.41 34.54 -3.81
CA LEU A 152 -26.23 35.75 -3.95
C LEU A 152 -26.00 36.42 -5.32
N ALA A 153 -27.07 36.54 -6.10
CA ALA A 153 -27.18 37.45 -7.23
C ALA A 153 -27.80 38.76 -6.71
N ASP A 154 -27.21 39.90 -7.06
CA ASP A 154 -27.78 41.23 -6.86
C ASP A 154 -27.96 41.88 -8.24
N GLN A 155 -29.21 41.91 -8.69
CA GLN A 155 -29.85 42.85 -9.62
C GLN A 155 -31.35 42.79 -9.37
#